data_AF-A0AAW4HHQ0-F1
#
_entry.id   AF-A0AAW4HHQ0-F1
#
_cell.length_a   1.000
_cell.length_b   1.000
_cell.length_c   1.000
_cell.angle_alpha   90.00
_cell.angle_beta   90.00
_cell.angle_gamma   90.00
#
_symmetry.space_group_name_H-M   'P 1'
#
loop_
_entity.id
_entity.type
_entity.pdbx_description
1 polymer ?
#
loop_
_entity_poly.entity_id
_entity_poly.type
_entity_poly.pdbx_seq_one_letter_code
_entity_poly.pdbx_strand_id
1 'polypeptide(L)'
;LSQQPLSEQVANKISQFLTLLWDLKLEIGHAVRTVEQCAEIGKADLTVATNLQEARLLCGCEETFHRLKMVIHSESFWPSEIFYQAKVRE
;
A
#
# COMPACT_ATOMS: atom_id res chain seq x y z
N LEU A 1 0.04 -11.76 -5.87
CA LEU A 1 -1.16 -11.00 -6.33
C LEU A 1 -1.77 -11.74 -7.51
N SER A 2 -3.09 -11.84 -7.57
CA SER A 2 -3.76 -12.41 -8.74
C SER A 2 -3.36 -11.61 -9.99
N GLN A 3 -2.83 -12.27 -11.00
CA GLN A 3 -2.62 -11.65 -12.32
C GLN A 3 -3.94 -11.47 -13.09
N GLN A 4 -5.03 -12.01 -12.54
CA GLN A 4 -6.36 -11.90 -13.11
C GLN A 4 -7.17 -10.84 -12.35
N PRO A 5 -8.06 -10.12 -13.06
CA PRO A 5 -8.97 -9.18 -12.43
C PRO A 5 -9.82 -9.88 -11.37
N LEU A 6 -10.30 -9.10 -10.39
CA LEU A 6 -11.25 -9.60 -9.40
C LEU A 6 -12.50 -10.11 -10.12
N SER A 7 -13.04 -11.23 -9.64
CA SER A 7 -14.36 -11.67 -10.09
C SER A 7 -15.40 -10.60 -9.78
N GLU A 8 -16.42 -10.50 -10.62
CA GLU A 8 -17.48 -9.50 -10.49
C GLU A 8 -18.18 -9.57 -9.11
N GLN A 9 -18.33 -10.78 -8.57
CA GLN A 9 -18.90 -11.03 -7.25
C GLN A 9 -18.04 -10.44 -6.12
N VAL A 10 -16.71 -10.58 -6.20
CA VAL A 10 -15.79 -10.02 -5.20
C VAL A 10 -15.72 -8.51 -5.33
N ALA A 11 -15.66 -7.99 -6.56
CA ALA A 11 -15.67 -6.55 -6.82
C ALA A 11 -16.93 -5.89 -6.21
N ASN A 12 -18.11 -6.48 -6.42
CA ASN A 12 -19.36 -5.97 -5.84
C ASN A 12 -19.35 -5.96 -4.31
N LYS A 13 -18.82 -7.01 -3.66
CA LYS A 13 -18.68 -7.04 -2.19
C LYS A 13 -17.75 -5.96 -1.67
N ILE A 14 -16.63 -5.71 -2.35
CA ILE A 14 -15.69 -4.64 -1.99
C ILE A 14 -16.36 -3.28 -2.13
N SER A 15 -17.07 -3.04 -3.23
CA SER A 15 -17.79 -1.78 -3.44
C SER A 15 -18.83 -1.52 -2.35
N GLN A 16 -19.64 -2.52 -1.99
CA GLN A 16 -20.62 -2.40 -0.90
C GLN A 16 -19.96 -2.11 0.46
N PHE A 17 -18.83 -2.76 0.75
CA PHE A 17 -18.08 -2.52 1.97
C PHE A 17 -17.55 -1.08 2.04
N LEU A 18 -17.00 -0.55 0.94
CA LEU A 18 -16.51 0.82 0.87
C LEU A 18 -17.65 1.84 1.02
N THR A 19 -18.80 1.62 0.38
CA THR A 19 -19.99 2.47 0.55
C THR A 19 -20.43 2.50 2.01
N LEU A 20 -20.48 1.35 2.68
CA LEU A 20 -20.85 1.28 4.09
C LEU A 20 -19.89 2.10 4.98
N LEU A 21 -18.58 2.06 4.71
CA LEU A 21 -17.61 2.85 5.46
C LEU A 21 -17.89 4.36 5.31
N TRP A 22 -18.24 4.81 4.12
CA TRP A 22 -18.64 6.20 3.89
C TRP A 22 -19.94 6.58 4.58
N ASP A 23 -20.95 5.71 4.57
CA ASP A 23 -22.21 5.93 5.30
C ASP A 23 -21.96 6.09 6.81
N LEU A 24 -20.95 5.39 7.34
CA LEU A 24 -20.46 5.51 8.72
C LEU A 24 -19.53 6.71 8.96
N LYS A 25 -19.34 7.58 7.95
CA LYS A 25 -18.41 8.73 7.96
C LYS A 25 -16.94 8.37 8.13
N LEU A 26 -16.57 7.13 7.78
CA LEU A 26 -15.18 6.69 7.69
C LEU A 26 -14.70 6.89 6.25
N GLU A 27 -14.22 8.10 5.97
CA GLU A 27 -13.67 8.47 4.65
C GLU A 27 -12.27 7.85 4.46
N ILE A 28 -12.24 6.58 4.04
CA ILE A 28 -11.01 5.83 3.86
C ILE A 28 -10.56 5.90 2.39
N GLY A 29 -9.32 6.33 2.17
CA GLY A 29 -8.64 6.17 0.89
C GLY A 29 -8.33 4.70 0.63
N HIS A 30 -8.75 4.16 -0.52
CA HIS A 30 -8.51 2.76 -0.90
C HIS A 30 -7.81 2.66 -2.24
N ALA A 31 -6.93 1.67 -2.39
CA ALA A 31 -6.29 1.34 -3.64
C ALA A 31 -5.86 -0.13 -3.65
N VAL A 32 -5.91 -0.75 -4.83
CA VAL A 32 -5.35 -2.09 -5.07
C VAL A 32 -4.18 -1.92 -6.02
N ARG A 33 -2.99 -2.38 -5.62
CA ARG A 33 -1.76 -2.20 -6.39
C ARG A 33 -0.91 -3.45 -6.35
N THR A 34 -0.06 -3.59 -7.36
CA THR A 34 1.01 -4.57 -7.32
C THR A 34 2.16 -4.16 -6.42
N VAL A 35 3.01 -5.12 -6.03
CA VAL A 35 4.22 -4.80 -5.25
C VAL A 35 5.12 -3.85 -6.04
N GLU A 36 5.23 -4.07 -7.35
CA GLU A 36 5.98 -3.24 -8.28
C GLU A 36 5.39 -1.83 -8.34
N GLN A 37 4.07 -1.71 -8.50
CA GLN A 37 3.39 -0.41 -8.49
C GLN A 37 3.58 0.31 -7.16
N CYS A 38 3.44 -0.39 -6.02
CA CYS A 38 3.71 0.18 -4.69
C CYS A 38 5.14 0.72 -4.58
N ALA A 39 6.11 -0.02 -5.14
CA ALA A 39 7.50 0.41 -5.15
C ALA A 39 7.71 1.68 -6.00
N GLU A 40 7.10 1.74 -7.17
CA GLU A 40 7.19 2.90 -8.07
C GLU A 40 6.61 4.17 -7.42
N ILE A 41 5.37 4.10 -6.92
CA ILE A 41 4.74 5.26 -6.29
C ILE A 41 5.41 5.65 -4.98
N GLY A 42 5.90 4.67 -4.22
CA GLY A 42 6.60 4.90 -2.97
C GLY A 42 7.95 5.57 -3.19
N LYS A 43 8.66 5.26 -4.29
CA LYS A 43 9.90 5.97 -4.66
C LYS A 43 9.64 7.42 -5.08
N ALA A 44 8.46 7.71 -5.64
CA ALA A 44 8.11 9.03 -6.13
C ALA A 44 7.55 9.97 -5.05
N ASP A 45 7.03 9.43 -3.94
CA ASP A 45 6.30 10.20 -2.92
C ASP A 45 6.67 9.77 -1.50
N LEU A 46 7.13 10.73 -0.70
CA LEU A 46 7.59 10.53 0.69
C LEU A 46 6.45 10.11 1.63
N THR A 47 5.24 10.62 1.42
CA THR A 47 4.06 10.27 2.23
C THR A 47 3.69 8.80 1.97
N VAL A 48 3.69 8.40 0.70
CA VAL A 48 3.46 7.00 0.31
C VAL A 48 4.56 6.09 0.84
N ALA A 49 5.84 6.51 0.76
CA ALA A 49 6.96 5.76 1.32
C ALA A 49 6.80 5.53 2.83
N THR A 50 6.40 6.57 3.58
CA THR A 50 6.14 6.50 5.02
C THR A 50 5.03 5.49 5.32
N ASN A 51 3.88 5.63 4.63
CA ASN A 51 2.74 4.71 4.80
C ASN A 51 3.12 3.24 4.52
N LEU A 52 3.95 3.00 3.50
CA LEU A 52 4.41 1.65 3.17
C LEU A 52 5.33 1.08 4.25
N GLN A 53 6.25 1.88 4.81
CA GLN A 53 7.13 1.42 5.89
C GLN A 53 6.34 1.02 7.14
N GLU A 54 5.27 1.74 7.46
CA GLU A 54 4.39 1.51 8.61
C GLU A 54 3.30 0.45 8.35
N ALA A 55 3.23 -0.11 7.14
CA ALA A 55 2.21 -1.07 6.77
C ALA A 55 2.23 -2.33 7.64
N ARG A 56 1.02 -2.81 7.97
CA ARG A 56 0.79 -4.04 8.75
C ARG A 56 -0.10 -5.00 7.98
N LEU A 57 0.23 -6.28 8.02
CA LEU A 57 -0.64 -7.33 7.49
C LEU A 57 -1.84 -7.50 8.42
N LEU A 58 -3.04 -7.24 7.90
CA LEU A 58 -4.30 -7.50 8.62
C LEU A 58 -4.80 -8.92 8.37
N CYS A 59 -4.80 -9.34 7.10
CA CYS A 59 -5.15 -10.69 6.67
C CYS A 59 -4.65 -10.95 5.24
N GLY A 60 -4.61 -12.22 4.84
CA GLY A 60 -4.29 -12.63 3.46
C GLY A 60 -2.95 -13.33 3.31
N CYS A 61 -2.32 -13.18 2.14
CA CYS A 61 -1.12 -13.91 1.75
C CYS A 61 0.16 -13.31 2.38
N GLU A 62 0.73 -13.99 3.36
CA GLU A 62 1.96 -13.58 4.05
C GLU A 62 3.16 -13.44 3.10
N GLU A 63 3.28 -14.31 2.10
CA GLU A 63 4.36 -14.26 1.11
C GLU A 63 4.33 -12.95 0.30
N THR A 64 3.13 -12.52 -0.11
CA THR A 64 2.96 -11.25 -0.83
C THR A 64 3.37 -10.07 0.05
N PHE A 65 3.00 -10.10 1.34
CA PHE A 65 3.41 -9.07 2.29
C PHE A 65 4.92 -9.07 2.53
N HIS A 66 5.54 -10.23 2.69
CA HIS A 66 7.00 -10.35 2.80
C HIS A 66 7.71 -9.79 1.57
N ARG A 67 7.22 -10.08 0.37
CA ARG A 67 7.79 -9.54 -0.87
C ARG A 67 7.71 -8.00 -0.90
N LEU A 68 6.59 -7.42 -0.46
CA LEU A 68 6.48 -5.97 -0.28
C LEU A 68 7.51 -5.46 0.74
N LYS A 69 7.62 -6.10 1.92
CA LYS A 69 8.58 -5.69 2.97
C LYS A 69 10.02 -5.75 2.45
N MET A 70 10.41 -6.78 1.70
CA MET A 70 11.75 -6.88 1.12
C MET A 70 12.07 -5.72 0.16
N VAL A 71 11.10 -5.28 -0.63
CA VAL A 71 11.29 -4.15 -1.54
C VAL A 71 11.45 -2.84 -0.77
N ILE A 72 10.56 -2.57 0.19
CA ILE A 72 10.54 -1.28 0.90
C ILE A 72 11.68 -1.11 1.91
N HIS A 73 12.25 -2.20 2.43
CA HIS A 73 13.43 -2.16 3.32
C HIS A 73 14.75 -2.29 2.54
N SER A 74 14.70 -2.35 1.21
CA SER A 74 15.93 -2.35 0.41
C SER A 74 16.55 -0.95 0.40
N GLU A 75 17.89 -0.89 0.37
CA GLU A 75 18.66 0.34 0.19
C GLU A 75 18.26 1.12 -1.08
N SER A 76 17.69 0.43 -2.08
CA SER A 76 17.29 1.03 -3.35
C SER A 76 15.93 1.73 -3.33
N PHE A 77 15.13 1.55 -2.28
CA PHE A 77 13.80 2.15 -2.17
C PHE A 77 13.89 3.58 -1.66
N TRP A 78 14.41 3.74 -0.45
CA TRP A 78 14.72 5.03 0.18
C TRP A 78 15.89 4.83 1.14
N PRO A 79 17.13 5.19 0.75
CA PRO A 79 18.27 5.13 1.66
C PRO A 79 17.99 5.93 2.92
N SER A 80 18.38 5.41 4.09
CA SER A 80 17.99 5.99 5.38
C SER A 80 18.37 7.47 5.52
N GLU A 81 19.55 7.88 5.05
CA GLU A 81 19.99 9.28 5.08
C GLU A 81 19.07 10.19 4.26
N ILE A 82 18.69 9.76 3.06
CA ILE A 82 17.83 10.54 2.16
C ILE A 82 16.42 10.64 2.77
N PHE A 83 15.88 9.52 3.25
CA PHE A 83 14.56 9.48 3.88
C PHE A 83 14.50 10.38 5.12
N TYR A 84 15.51 10.29 5.99
CA TYR A 84 15.60 11.10 7.20
C TYR A 84 15.63 12.59 6.87
N GLN A 85 16.50 13.02 5.96
CA GLN A 85 16.57 14.43 5.55
C GLN A 85 15.26 14.92 4.93
N ALA A 86 14.58 14.07 4.15
CA ALA A 86 13.30 14.41 3.56
C ALA A 86 12.21 14.62 4.62
N LYS A 87 12.10 13.71 5.60
CA LYS A 87 11.13 13.81 6.71
C LYS A 87 11.38 15.00 7.63
N VAL A 88 12.62 15.45 7.79
CA VAL A 88 12.96 16.64 8.59
C VAL A 88 12.54 17.94 7.89
N ARG A 89 12.45 17.94 6.55
CA ARG A 89 12.11 19.12 5.74
C ARG A 89 10.62 19.25 5.39
N GLU A 90 9.84 18.19 5.59
CA GLU A 90 8.37 18.15 5.44
C GLU A 90 7.68 18.96 6.55
#